data_AF-A0A7J8QKR5-F1
#
_entry.id   AF-A0A7J8QKR5-F1
#
_cell.length_a   1.000
_cell.length_b   1.000
_cell.length_c   1.000
_cell.angle_alpha   90.00
_cell.angle_beta   90.00
_cell.angle_gamma   90.00
#
_symmetry.space_group_name_H-M   'P 1'
#
loop_
_entity.id
_entity.type
_entity.pdbx_description
1 polymer ?
#
loop_
_entity_poly.entity_id
_entity_poly.type
_entity_poly.pdbx_seq_one_letter_code
_entity_poly.pdbx_strand_id
1 'polypeptide(L)'
;MKQVSVQIFHFAFKAAGDGTPELSKEAAGIVIWSLNQNAECYRIWEKAYLDNLEASVAVLRRLSEDWKQHSAKLTTLDPLRETVKNFRNKNEKAMSNGADAVRQSLFQEADKYCKHISGKLSRGHGCLKALAFLVVAFAVGAAVVTPNIDPSDWSKLSEAIGTADWDKLSEALSTADWNKLSKVFSS
;
A
#
# COMPACT_ATOMS: atom_id res chain seq x y z
N MET A 1 -2.73 23.57 -12.17
CA MET A 1 -2.55 22.94 -10.83
C MET A 1 -1.27 22.12 -10.71
N LYS A 2 -0.93 21.22 -11.65
CA LYS A 2 0.25 20.32 -11.53
C LYS A 2 1.60 21.03 -11.31
N GLN A 3 1.86 22.16 -11.97
CA GLN A 3 3.10 22.91 -11.76
C GLN A 3 3.09 23.69 -10.43
N VAL A 4 1.94 24.23 -10.05
CA VAL A 4 1.74 24.94 -8.78
C VAL A 4 1.97 24.00 -7.60
N SER A 5 1.51 22.75 -7.67
CA SER A 5 1.75 21.76 -6.61
C SER A 5 3.24 21.43 -6.44
N VAL A 6 4.04 21.46 -7.51
CA VAL A 6 5.49 21.29 -7.42
C VAL A 6 6.14 22.47 -6.71
N GLN A 7 5.74 23.71 -7.00
CA GLN A 7 6.29 24.88 -6.29
C GLN A 7 5.90 24.87 -4.81
N ILE A 8 4.61 24.62 -4.52
CA ILE A 8 4.10 24.48 -3.15
C ILE A 8 4.86 23.38 -2.40
N PHE A 9 5.11 22.24 -3.05
CA PHE A 9 5.90 21.15 -2.47
C PHE A 9 7.25 21.65 -1.96
N HIS A 10 8.01 22.41 -2.75
CA HIS A 10 9.35 22.86 -2.33
C HIS A 10 9.30 23.74 -1.08
N PHE A 11 8.38 24.71 -1.04
CA PHE A 11 8.24 25.59 0.12
C PHE A 11 7.76 24.83 1.36
N ALA A 12 6.74 23.99 1.21
CA ALA A 12 6.19 23.22 2.32
C ALA A 12 7.18 22.17 2.83
N PHE A 13 7.92 21.50 1.93
CA PHE A 13 8.89 20.49 2.32
C PHE A 13 10.04 21.10 3.12
N LYS A 14 10.53 22.29 2.72
CA LYS A 14 11.51 23.03 3.52
C LYS A 14 10.95 23.41 4.89
N ALA A 15 9.73 23.99 4.93
CA ALA A 15 9.08 24.37 6.17
C ALA A 15 8.80 23.17 7.11
N ALA A 16 8.62 21.97 6.56
CA ALA A 16 8.45 20.75 7.34
C ALA A 16 9.73 20.36 8.13
N GLY A 17 10.92 20.71 7.63
CA GLY A 17 12.19 20.48 8.32
C GLY A 17 12.58 21.62 9.26
N ASP A 18 12.37 22.87 8.84
CA ASP A 18 12.90 24.05 9.54
C ASP A 18 11.89 24.69 10.54
N GLY A 19 10.65 24.18 10.60
CA GLY A 19 9.55 24.80 11.34
C GLY A 19 9.45 24.38 12.82
N THR A 20 8.66 25.12 13.60
CA THR A 20 8.19 24.63 14.92
C THR A 20 7.37 23.35 14.76
N PRO A 21 7.16 22.54 15.80
CA PRO A 21 6.38 21.29 15.69
C PRO A 21 5.01 21.47 15.02
N GLU A 22 4.30 22.56 15.32
CA GLU A 22 3.00 22.90 14.76
C GLU A 22 3.10 23.25 13.27
N LEU A 23 4.06 24.10 12.91
CA LEU A 23 4.29 24.48 11.51
C LEU A 23 4.76 23.29 10.68
N SER A 24 5.65 22.48 11.23
CA SER A 24 6.17 21.27 10.59
C SER A 24 5.04 20.29 10.27
N LYS A 25 4.10 20.11 11.21
CA LYS A 25 2.91 19.25 11.02
C LYS A 25 1.98 19.76 9.92
N GLU A 26 1.70 21.05 9.86
CA GLU A 26 0.86 21.63 8.81
C GLU A 26 1.56 21.63 7.45
N ALA A 27 2.84 21.97 7.41
CA ALA A 27 3.67 21.91 6.21
C ALA A 27 3.75 20.48 5.65
N ALA A 28 3.91 19.47 6.51
CA ALA A 28 3.83 18.07 6.12
C ALA A 28 2.48 17.71 5.48
N GLY A 29 1.36 18.26 5.98
CA GLY A 29 0.05 18.10 5.37
C GLY A 29 -0.03 18.67 3.95
N ILE A 30 0.56 19.85 3.72
CA ILE A 30 0.64 20.49 2.41
C ILE A 30 1.53 19.69 1.44
N VAL A 31 2.63 19.11 1.94
CA VAL A 31 3.47 18.18 1.16
C VAL A 31 2.65 16.99 0.69
N ILE A 32 1.89 16.35 1.59
CA ILE A 32 1.04 15.19 1.26
C ILE A 32 -0.01 15.55 0.21
N TRP A 33 -0.64 16.73 0.34
CA TRP A 33 -1.55 17.22 -0.69
C TRP A 33 -0.85 17.35 -2.05
N SER A 34 0.37 17.92 -2.07
CA SER A 34 1.15 18.12 -3.29
C SER A 34 1.58 16.80 -3.95
N LEU A 35 1.93 15.79 -3.14
CA LEU A 35 2.22 14.43 -3.59
C LEU A 35 1.01 13.82 -4.31
N ASN A 36 -0.20 14.05 -3.80
CA ASN A 36 -1.42 13.57 -4.43
C ASN A 36 -1.76 14.30 -5.74
N GLN A 37 -1.37 15.58 -5.87
CA GLN A 37 -1.65 16.37 -7.08
C GLN A 37 -0.71 16.05 -8.25
N ASN A 38 0.54 15.66 -7.97
CA ASN A 38 1.53 15.46 -9.00
C ASN A 38 2.59 14.42 -8.60
N ALA A 39 2.73 13.37 -9.41
CA ALA A 39 3.71 12.31 -9.21
C ALA A 39 5.18 12.80 -9.21
N GLU A 40 5.48 13.92 -9.88
CA GLU A 40 6.82 14.51 -9.87
C GLU A 40 7.28 14.93 -8.47
N CYS A 41 6.35 15.27 -7.58
CA CYS A 41 6.65 15.58 -6.19
C CYS A 41 7.33 14.40 -5.46
N TYR A 42 7.00 13.15 -5.82
CA TYR A 42 7.69 11.97 -5.26
C TYR A 42 9.14 11.90 -5.72
N ARG A 43 9.43 12.22 -7.00
CA ARG A 43 10.80 12.25 -7.51
C ARG A 43 11.65 13.33 -6.83
N ILE A 44 11.06 14.49 -6.61
CA ILE A 44 11.73 15.59 -5.90
C ILE A 44 12.01 15.16 -4.46
N TRP A 45 11.02 14.59 -3.77
CA TRP A 45 11.18 14.07 -2.42
C TRP A 45 12.29 13.01 -2.33
N GLU A 46 12.33 12.08 -3.29
CA GLU A 46 13.32 11.02 -3.33
C GLU A 46 14.77 11.51 -3.48
N LYS A 47 14.95 12.57 -4.27
CA LYS A 47 16.24 13.23 -4.46
C LYS A 47 16.66 13.97 -3.18
N ALA A 48 15.74 14.68 -2.56
CA ALA A 48 15.99 15.50 -1.36
C ALA A 48 16.07 14.69 -0.05
N TYR A 49 15.64 13.43 -0.03
CA TYR A 49 15.46 12.63 1.18
C TYR A 49 16.66 12.59 2.13
N LEU A 50 17.87 12.34 1.60
CA LEU A 50 19.08 12.22 2.43
C LEU A 50 19.59 13.58 2.92
N ASP A 51 19.31 14.64 2.18
CA ASP A 51 19.74 16.01 2.49
C ASP A 51 18.73 16.72 3.41
N ASN A 52 17.47 16.27 3.42
CA ASN A 52 16.37 16.84 4.19
C ASN A 52 15.64 15.73 4.97
N LEU A 53 16.38 15.03 5.82
CA LEU A 53 15.85 13.87 6.55
C LEU A 53 14.80 14.27 7.60
N GLU A 54 14.98 15.40 8.30
CA GLU A 54 14.00 15.91 9.28
C GLU A 54 12.65 16.23 8.64
N ALA A 55 12.68 16.95 7.51
CA ALA A 55 11.48 17.20 6.70
C ALA A 55 10.81 15.89 6.27
N SER A 56 11.61 14.90 5.84
CA SER A 56 11.09 13.60 5.45
C SER A 56 10.46 12.84 6.61
N VAL A 57 11.06 12.89 7.80
CA VAL A 57 10.51 12.31 9.02
C VAL A 57 9.17 12.97 9.36
N ALA A 58 9.06 14.30 9.30
CA ALA A 58 7.81 15.01 9.56
C ALA A 58 6.69 14.57 8.60
N VAL A 59 6.99 14.46 7.30
CA VAL A 59 6.03 14.00 6.28
C VAL A 59 5.63 12.54 6.50
N LEU A 60 6.59 11.65 6.75
CA LEU A 60 6.33 10.23 7.01
C LEU A 60 5.54 10.03 8.31
N ARG A 61 5.84 10.78 9.36
CA ARG A 61 5.10 10.80 10.63
C ARG A 61 3.65 11.18 10.38
N ARG A 62 3.40 12.29 9.69
CA ARG A 62 2.05 12.77 9.35
C ARG A 62 1.27 11.74 8.53
N LEU A 63 1.89 11.16 7.49
CA LEU A 63 1.29 10.08 6.70
C LEU A 63 0.92 8.86 7.55
N SER A 64 1.78 8.49 8.51
CA SER A 64 1.59 7.33 9.37
C SER A 64 0.50 7.55 10.42
N GLU A 65 0.51 8.70 11.10
CA GLU A 65 -0.44 9.05 12.17
C GLU A 65 -1.86 9.22 11.61
N ASP A 66 -1.99 9.95 10.51
CA ASP A 66 -3.28 10.26 9.90
C ASP A 66 -3.60 9.37 8.69
N TRP A 67 -3.05 8.15 8.69
CA TRP A 67 -3.14 7.22 7.57
C TRP A 67 -4.56 7.08 7.03
N LYS A 68 -5.56 6.86 7.90
CA LYS A 68 -6.96 6.66 7.47
C LYS A 68 -7.53 7.87 6.72
N GLN A 69 -7.18 9.09 7.17
CA GLN A 69 -7.64 10.32 6.54
C GLN A 69 -6.95 10.54 5.18
N HIS A 70 -5.66 10.25 5.11
CA HIS A 70 -4.88 10.43 3.89
C HIS A 70 -5.15 9.34 2.86
N SER A 71 -5.16 8.07 3.26
CA SER A 71 -5.30 6.92 2.34
C SER A 71 -6.62 6.91 1.58
N ALA A 72 -7.70 7.42 2.18
CA ALA A 72 -8.99 7.55 1.51
C ALA A 72 -8.99 8.60 0.38
N LYS A 73 -8.06 9.56 0.42
CA LYS A 73 -7.96 10.69 -0.51
C LYS A 73 -6.80 10.57 -1.47
N LEU A 74 -5.77 9.79 -1.13
CA LEU A 74 -4.60 9.58 -1.97
C LEU A 74 -4.98 8.68 -3.15
N THR A 75 -4.90 9.23 -4.35
CA THR A 75 -4.99 8.47 -5.61
C THR A 75 -3.61 7.98 -6.06
N THR A 76 -2.54 8.36 -5.36
CA THR A 76 -1.14 8.07 -5.69
C THR A 76 -0.51 7.00 -4.79
N LEU A 77 -1.26 5.95 -4.45
CA LEU A 77 -0.79 4.89 -3.54
C LEU A 77 0.39 4.08 -4.09
N ASP A 78 0.46 3.85 -5.41
CA ASP A 78 1.57 3.10 -6.01
C ASP A 78 2.89 3.89 -6.02
N PRO A 79 2.93 5.17 -6.46
CA PRO A 79 4.09 6.03 -6.25
C PRO A 79 4.54 6.08 -4.78
N LEU A 80 3.60 6.20 -3.84
CA LEU A 80 3.91 6.18 -2.41
C LEU A 80 4.58 4.87 -1.98
N ARG A 81 4.08 3.73 -2.47
CA ARG A 81 4.64 2.41 -2.17
C ARG A 81 6.09 2.30 -2.60
N GLU A 82 6.41 2.72 -3.82
CA GLU A 82 7.77 2.67 -4.34
C GLU A 82 8.70 3.65 -3.63
N THR A 83 8.24 4.87 -3.36
CA THR A 83 9.02 5.86 -2.61
C THR A 83 9.33 5.40 -1.18
N VAL A 84 8.35 4.86 -0.46
CA VAL A 84 8.56 4.33 0.90
C VAL A 84 9.52 3.13 0.87
N LYS A 85 9.42 2.25 -0.12
CA LYS A 85 10.36 1.14 -0.30
C LYS A 85 11.79 1.64 -0.56
N ASN A 86 11.95 2.66 -1.41
CA ASN A 86 13.24 3.30 -1.67
C ASN A 86 13.83 3.90 -0.39
N PHE A 87 13.02 4.61 0.42
CA PHE A 87 13.48 5.18 1.69
C PHE A 87 13.95 4.12 2.68
N ARG A 88 13.25 2.99 2.79
CA ARG A 88 13.72 1.87 3.62
C ARG A 88 15.10 1.39 3.20
N ASN A 89 15.31 1.19 1.90
CA ASN A 89 16.62 0.78 1.37
C ASN A 89 17.71 1.83 1.66
N LYS A 90 17.38 3.12 1.55
CA LYS A 90 18.31 4.21 1.88
C LYS A 90 18.65 4.23 3.38
N ASN A 91 17.66 4.04 4.25
CA ASN A 91 17.83 4.01 5.70
C ASN A 91 18.69 2.84 6.14
N GLU A 92 18.41 1.64 5.64
CA GLU A 92 19.18 0.44 5.93
C GLU A 92 20.66 0.63 5.58
N LYS A 93 20.95 1.09 4.36
CA LYS A 93 22.33 1.40 3.93
C LYS A 93 23.00 2.44 4.83
N ALA A 94 22.29 3.53 5.16
CA ALA A 94 22.86 4.59 5.97
C ALA A 94 23.14 4.16 7.41
N MET A 95 22.29 3.31 8.00
CA MET A 95 22.49 2.75 9.34
C MET A 95 23.66 1.76 9.38
N SER A 96 23.91 1.01 8.30
CA SER A 96 25.07 0.11 8.19
C SER A 96 26.39 0.84 7.99
N ASN A 97 26.37 2.05 7.42
CA ASN A 97 27.57 2.82 7.07
C ASN A 97 28.13 3.70 8.22
N GLY A 98 27.59 3.57 9.44
CA GLY A 98 28.11 4.29 10.61
C GLY A 98 27.84 5.81 10.60
N ALA A 99 26.61 6.21 10.30
CA ALA A 99 26.18 7.61 10.46
C ALA A 99 26.37 8.13 11.90
N ASP A 100 26.52 9.44 12.08
CA ASP A 100 26.54 10.04 13.42
C ASP A 100 25.24 9.76 14.19
N ALA A 101 25.30 9.84 15.52
CA ALA A 101 24.20 9.44 16.40
C ALA A 101 22.88 10.18 16.11
N VAL A 102 22.93 11.46 15.70
CA VAL A 102 21.74 12.26 15.39
C VAL A 102 21.14 11.81 14.07
N ARG A 103 21.94 11.64 13.02
CA ARG A 103 21.44 11.10 11.74
C ARG A 103 20.95 9.66 11.89
N GLN A 104 21.61 8.85 12.72
CA GLN A 104 21.21 7.48 12.96
C GLN A 104 19.82 7.39 13.60
N SER A 105 19.50 8.25 14.57
CA SER A 105 18.17 8.28 15.19
C SER A 105 17.09 8.72 14.20
N LEU A 106 17.38 9.70 13.33
CA LEU A 106 16.47 10.11 12.26
C LEU A 106 16.22 9.00 11.24
N PHE A 107 17.24 8.23 10.84
CA PHE A 107 17.06 7.09 9.94
C PHE A 107 16.21 5.98 10.57
N GLN A 108 16.41 5.69 11.87
CA GLN A 108 15.59 4.72 12.60
C GLN A 108 14.13 5.17 12.67
N GLU A 109 13.90 6.45 12.95
CA GLU A 109 12.57 7.03 13.01
C GLU A 109 11.87 7.02 11.64
N ALA A 110 12.56 7.44 10.59
CA ALA A 110 12.02 7.39 9.23
C ALA A 110 11.69 5.94 8.81
N ASP A 111 12.56 4.97 9.12
CA ASP A 111 12.33 3.55 8.82
C ASP A 111 11.13 2.97 9.60
N LYS A 112 10.94 3.37 10.86
CA LYS A 112 9.76 3.01 11.66
C LYS A 112 8.47 3.43 10.94
N TYR A 113 8.38 4.69 10.49
CA TYR A 113 7.20 5.17 9.77
C TYR A 113 7.04 4.50 8.40
N CYS A 114 8.14 4.30 7.66
CA CYS A 114 8.11 3.60 6.38
C CYS A 114 7.59 2.16 6.51
N LYS A 115 8.01 1.43 7.56
CA LYS A 115 7.50 0.08 7.87
C LYS A 115 6.01 0.12 8.20
N HIS A 116 5.57 1.09 8.99
CA HIS A 116 4.15 1.26 9.31
C HIS A 116 3.32 1.48 8.05
N ILE A 117 3.70 2.45 7.22
CA ILE A 117 3.02 2.77 5.96
C ILE A 117 3.02 1.57 5.00
N SER A 118 4.16 0.89 4.84
CA SER A 118 4.27 -0.33 4.03
C SER A 118 3.28 -1.41 4.49
N GLY A 119 3.16 -1.62 5.81
CA GLY A 119 2.21 -2.56 6.39
C GLY A 119 0.75 -2.17 6.15
N LYS A 120 0.43 -0.87 6.04
CA LYS A 120 -0.91 -0.42 5.67
C LYS A 120 -1.18 -0.63 4.18
N LEU A 121 -0.21 -0.33 3.32
CA LEU A 121 -0.29 -0.52 1.87
C LEU A 121 -0.39 -2.00 1.44
N SER A 122 0.08 -2.94 2.26
CA SER A 122 0.00 -4.39 1.98
C SER A 122 -1.32 -5.05 2.44
N ARG A 123 -2.01 -4.47 3.44
CA ARG A 123 -3.22 -5.06 4.04
C ARG A 123 -4.43 -5.18 3.09
N GLY A 124 -4.43 -4.52 1.93
CA GLY A 124 -5.47 -4.70 0.90
C GLY A 124 -5.44 -6.05 0.17
N HIS A 125 -4.31 -6.77 0.17
CA HIS A 125 -4.15 -8.03 -0.57
C HIS A 125 -4.24 -9.30 0.31
N GLY A 126 -4.26 -9.16 1.64
CA GLY A 126 -4.21 -10.30 2.56
C GLY A 126 -5.50 -11.13 2.61
N CYS A 127 -6.67 -10.47 2.51
CA CYS A 127 -7.97 -11.15 2.50
C CYS A 127 -8.15 -12.01 1.23
N LEU A 128 -7.67 -11.54 0.09
CA LEU A 128 -7.78 -12.24 -1.19
C LEU A 128 -6.89 -13.50 -1.26
N LYS A 129 -5.69 -13.46 -0.68
CA LYS A 129 -4.84 -14.67 -0.58
C LYS A 129 -5.46 -15.71 0.33
N ALA A 130 -5.99 -15.30 1.49
CA ALA A 130 -6.71 -16.21 2.39
C ALA A 130 -7.95 -16.80 1.71
N LEU A 131 -8.72 -16.00 0.97
CA LEU A 131 -9.87 -16.47 0.19
C LEU A 131 -9.45 -17.45 -0.91
N ALA A 132 -8.38 -17.17 -1.67
CA ALA A 132 -7.84 -18.07 -2.68
C ALA A 132 -7.38 -19.41 -2.09
N PHE A 133 -6.70 -19.39 -0.93
CA PHE A 133 -6.34 -20.61 -0.20
C PHE A 133 -7.57 -21.38 0.28
N LEU A 134 -8.60 -20.68 0.76
CA LEU A 134 -9.86 -21.29 1.21
C LEU A 134 -10.57 -21.96 0.04
N VAL A 135 -10.66 -21.30 -1.12
CA VAL A 135 -11.24 -21.87 -2.35
C VAL A 135 -10.47 -23.11 -2.83
N VAL A 136 -9.13 -23.08 -2.84
CA VAL A 136 -8.30 -24.24 -3.24
C VAL A 136 -8.45 -25.41 -2.27
N ALA A 137 -8.46 -25.15 -0.96
CA ALA A 137 -8.67 -26.19 0.05
C ALA A 137 -10.06 -26.84 -0.07
N PHE A 138 -11.09 -26.05 -0.37
CA PHE A 138 -12.45 -26.54 -0.62
C PHE A 138 -12.54 -27.37 -1.92
N ALA A 139 -11.86 -26.98 -3.00
CA ALA A 139 -11.84 -27.74 -4.25
C ALA A 139 -11.19 -29.13 -4.08
N VAL A 140 -10.09 -29.22 -3.32
CA VAL A 140 -9.44 -30.50 -3.01
C VAL A 140 -10.31 -31.35 -2.08
N GLY A 141 -10.99 -30.74 -1.11
CA GLY A 141 -11.93 -31.44 -0.21
C GLY A 141 -13.17 -32.00 -0.93
N ALA A 142 -13.74 -31.24 -1.87
CA ALA A 142 -14.93 -31.65 -2.64
C ALA A 142 -14.63 -32.79 -3.62
N ALA A 143 -13.42 -32.86 -4.18
CA ALA A 143 -12.99 -33.94 -5.08
C ALA A 143 -12.93 -35.31 -4.40
N VAL A 144 -12.81 -35.35 -3.07
CA VAL A 144 -12.76 -36.59 -2.28
C VAL A 144 -14.15 -37.07 -1.85
N VAL A 145 -15.17 -36.18 -1.83
CA VAL A 145 -16.45 -36.45 -1.15
C VAL A 145 -17.67 -36.56 -2.09
N THR A 146 -17.68 -36.03 -3.32
CA THR A 146 -18.90 -36.09 -4.17
C THR A 146 -18.65 -36.20 -5.68
N PRO A 147 -19.26 -37.15 -6.41
CA PRO A 147 -19.03 -37.36 -7.85
C PRO A 147 -20.03 -36.65 -8.79
N ASN A 148 -20.77 -35.62 -8.35
CA ASN A 148 -21.94 -35.12 -9.11
C ASN A 148 -21.91 -33.62 -9.50
N ILE A 149 -20.72 -33.00 -9.52
CA ILE A 149 -20.52 -31.65 -10.10
C ILE A 149 -19.88 -31.80 -11.47
N ASP A 150 -20.41 -31.08 -12.46
CA ASP A 150 -19.91 -31.13 -13.84
C ASP A 150 -18.47 -30.56 -13.90
N PRO A 151 -17.49 -31.31 -14.44
CA PRO A 151 -16.10 -30.86 -14.54
C PRO A 151 -15.92 -29.53 -15.30
N SER A 152 -16.87 -29.18 -16.18
CA SER A 152 -16.82 -27.97 -17.00
C SER A 152 -17.09 -26.67 -16.23
N ASP A 153 -17.80 -26.75 -15.10
CA ASP A 153 -18.01 -25.59 -14.22
C ASP A 153 -16.75 -25.28 -13.40
N TRP A 154 -15.99 -26.31 -13.01
CA TRP A 154 -14.73 -26.17 -12.29
C TRP A 154 -13.59 -25.63 -13.16
N SER A 155 -13.52 -26.02 -14.43
CA SER A 155 -12.48 -25.52 -15.34
C SER A 155 -12.64 -24.02 -15.59
N LYS A 156 -13.87 -23.54 -15.79
CA LYS A 156 -14.18 -22.10 -15.95
C LYS A 156 -13.82 -21.30 -14.71
N LEU A 157 -14.14 -21.81 -13.52
CA LEU A 157 -13.81 -21.14 -12.27
C LEU A 157 -12.29 -21.09 -12.06
N SER A 158 -11.59 -22.20 -12.33
CA SER A 158 -10.12 -22.27 -12.24
C SER A 158 -9.43 -21.33 -13.24
N GLU A 159 -9.93 -21.24 -14.46
CA GLU A 159 -9.41 -20.37 -15.52
C GLU A 159 -9.65 -18.88 -15.22
N ALA A 160 -10.82 -18.53 -14.68
CA ALA A 160 -11.12 -17.18 -14.19
C ALA A 160 -10.23 -16.80 -12.98
N ILE A 161 -9.93 -17.75 -12.09
CA ILE A 161 -9.04 -17.53 -10.93
C ILE A 161 -7.58 -17.37 -11.40
N GLY A 162 -7.13 -18.20 -12.34
CA GLY A 162 -5.76 -18.21 -12.85
C GLY A 162 -5.39 -16.96 -13.66
N THR A 163 -6.39 -16.31 -14.25
CA THR A 163 -6.20 -15.09 -15.07
C THR A 163 -6.28 -13.79 -14.28
N ALA A 164 -6.60 -13.84 -12.98
CA ALA A 164 -6.81 -12.67 -12.12
C ALA A 164 -7.83 -11.65 -12.71
N ASP A 165 -8.77 -12.13 -13.51
CA ASP A 165 -9.82 -11.35 -14.18
C ASP A 165 -11.09 -11.36 -13.31
N TRP A 166 -11.30 -10.28 -12.56
CA TRP A 166 -12.34 -10.18 -11.52
C TRP A 166 -13.76 -10.10 -12.07
N ASP A 167 -13.93 -9.55 -13.28
CA ASP A 167 -15.24 -9.44 -13.91
C ASP A 167 -15.73 -10.83 -14.32
N LYS A 168 -14.82 -11.67 -14.87
CA LYS A 168 -15.10 -13.08 -15.17
C LYS A 168 -15.37 -13.92 -13.92
N LEU A 169 -14.64 -13.66 -12.83
CA LEU A 169 -14.89 -14.34 -11.55
C LEU A 169 -16.27 -14.01 -10.99
N SER A 170 -16.65 -12.73 -11.03
CA SER A 170 -17.98 -12.30 -10.58
C SER A 170 -19.08 -12.92 -11.43
N GLU A 171 -18.92 -12.96 -12.74
CA GLU A 171 -19.87 -13.60 -13.65
C GLU A 171 -19.99 -15.11 -13.39
N ALA A 172 -18.86 -15.82 -13.27
CA ALA A 172 -18.85 -17.25 -12.98
C ALA A 172 -19.56 -17.58 -11.65
N LEU A 173 -19.29 -16.80 -10.59
CA LEU A 173 -19.97 -16.95 -9.29
C LEU A 173 -21.47 -16.64 -9.36
N SER A 174 -21.88 -15.71 -10.23
CA SER A 174 -23.28 -15.33 -10.42
C SER A 174 -24.06 -16.39 -11.20
N THR A 175 -23.40 -17.12 -12.09
CA THR A 175 -23.99 -18.22 -12.87
C THR A 175 -23.98 -19.57 -12.17
N ALA A 176 -23.25 -19.69 -11.06
CA ALA A 176 -23.19 -20.92 -10.28
C ALA A 176 -24.54 -21.21 -9.58
N ASP A 177 -25.02 -22.45 -9.69
CA ASP A 177 -26.26 -22.87 -9.01
C ASP A 177 -26.00 -23.19 -7.52
N TRP A 178 -26.10 -22.15 -6.69
CA TRP A 178 -25.89 -22.22 -5.25
C TRP A 178 -26.88 -23.13 -4.52
N ASN A 179 -28.05 -23.42 -5.10
CA ASN A 179 -29.03 -24.34 -4.50
C ASN A 179 -28.61 -25.81 -4.63
N LYS A 180 -27.80 -26.13 -5.65
CA LYS A 180 -27.19 -27.45 -5.80
C LYS A 180 -26.04 -27.65 -4.83
N LEU A 181 -25.30 -26.58 -4.54
CA LEU A 181 -24.20 -26.56 -3.57
C LEU A 181 -24.71 -26.60 -2.12
N SER A 182 -25.78 -25.88 -1.79
CA SER A 182 -26.33 -25.86 -0.42
C SER A 182 -26.82 -27.23 0.06
N LYS A 183 -27.35 -28.08 -0.84
CA LYS A 183 -27.74 -29.46 -0.56
C LYS A 183 -26.57 -30.37 -0.17
N VAL A 184 -25.35 -30.04 -0.58
CA VAL A 184 -24.12 -30.77 -0.20
C VAL A 184 -23.69 -30.45 1.24
N PHE A 185 -24.04 -29.26 1.74
CA PHE A 185 -23.67 -28.82 3.10
C PHE A 185 -24.71 -29.14 4.19
N SER A 186 -25.90 -29.60 3.78
CA SER A 186 -26.99 -29.98 4.69
C SER A 186 -27.14 -31.49 4.89
N SER A 187 -26.19 -32.31 4.43
CA SER A 187 -26.16 -33.76 4.63
C SER A 187 -24.93 -34.23 5.39
#